data_AF-A0A7K1FJ72-F1
#
_entry.id   AF-A0A7K1FJ72-F1
#
_cell.length_a   1.000
_cell.length_b   1.000
_cell.length_c   1.000
_cell.angle_alpha   90.00
_cell.angle_beta   90.00
_cell.angle_gamma   90.00
#
_symmetry.space_group_name_H-M   'P 1'
#
loop_
_entity.id
_entity.type
_entity.pdbx_description
1 polymer ?
#
loop_
_entity_poly.entity_id
_entity_poly.type
_entity_poly.pdbx_seq_one_letter_code
_entity_poly.pdbx_strand_id
1 'polypeptide(L)'
;MLDVVRSLPAAQRVPIDPPSVIKDKDWSDEIGEPWAIAMTAALVGRYGPWVTGWRWALGESDLDGGPVTAWCCPRHSITSAEATLATVAAAVCEWRTWLEDLARRFAQYLPTPVDLTHDELVDLWALAIAHLITAIVERTDAGGAWYLHCATVLGWFLAVAGVAPERQESMIDAAVAGRWESWTAPHEQLVVAVAESLAARVVQELQISAIC
;
A
#
# COMPACT_ATOMS: atom_id res chain seq x y z
N MET A 1 11.76 16.24 -8.24
CA MET A 1 10.36 15.77 -8.26
C MET A 1 9.40 16.91 -8.55
N LEU A 2 9.43 17.99 -7.76
CA LEU A 2 8.50 19.12 -7.90
C LEU A 2 8.46 19.75 -9.31
N ASP A 3 9.61 19.96 -9.95
CA ASP A 3 9.62 20.53 -11.31
C ASP A 3 8.94 19.63 -12.34
N VAL A 4 9.05 18.31 -12.18
CA VAL A 4 8.35 17.36 -13.04
C VAL A 4 6.85 17.44 -12.77
N VAL A 5 6.42 17.43 -11.51
CA VAL A 5 5.01 17.58 -11.13
C VAL A 5 4.43 18.86 -11.71
N ARG A 6 5.14 20.00 -11.63
CA ARG A 6 4.74 21.29 -12.21
C ARG A 6 4.60 21.26 -13.74
N SER A 7 5.35 20.39 -14.42
CA SER A 7 5.29 20.24 -15.88
C SER A 7 4.11 19.40 -16.38
N LEU A 8 3.40 18.69 -15.48
CA LEU A 8 2.32 17.79 -15.87
C LEU A 8 1.07 18.57 -16.34
N PRO A 9 0.30 18.06 -17.33
CA PRO A 9 -0.91 18.74 -17.80
C PRO A 9 -1.96 19.02 -16.70
N ALA A 10 -2.04 18.16 -15.69
CA ALA A 10 -2.94 18.34 -14.54
C ALA A 10 -2.50 19.49 -13.61
N ALA A 11 -1.21 19.84 -13.60
CA ALA A 11 -0.69 20.92 -12.75
C ALA A 11 -1.13 22.31 -13.19
N GLN A 12 -1.54 22.48 -14.45
CA GLN A 12 -2.09 23.74 -14.97
C GLN A 12 -3.55 23.97 -14.55
N ARG A 13 -4.18 22.97 -13.93
CA ARG A 13 -5.61 22.97 -13.59
C ARG A 13 -5.83 22.64 -12.12
N VAL A 14 -4.88 23.00 -11.24
CA VAL A 14 -5.06 22.82 -9.79
C VAL A 14 -6.33 23.58 -9.36
N PRO A 15 -7.30 22.92 -8.72
CA PRO A 15 -8.48 23.58 -8.21
C PRO A 15 -8.12 24.66 -7.21
N ILE A 16 -8.93 25.72 -7.19
CA ILE A 16 -8.86 26.75 -6.16
C ILE A 16 -9.68 26.25 -4.96
N ASP A 17 -9.20 26.53 -3.74
CA ASP A 17 -9.92 26.27 -2.48
C ASP A 17 -11.40 26.71 -2.60
N PRO A 18 -12.36 25.89 -2.14
CA PRO A 18 -13.78 26.16 -2.33
C PRO A 18 -14.16 27.56 -1.85
N PRO A 19 -14.96 28.32 -2.62
CA PRO A 19 -15.68 29.44 -2.04
C PRO A 19 -16.60 28.93 -0.94
N SER A 20 -16.77 29.69 0.15
CA SER A 20 -17.47 29.32 1.40
C SER A 20 -18.93 28.86 1.26
N VAL A 21 -19.47 28.85 0.05
CA VAL A 21 -20.84 28.49 -0.30
C VAL A 21 -21.01 27.03 -0.72
N ILE A 22 -19.92 26.30 -1.00
CA ILE A 22 -19.95 24.88 -1.35
C ILE A 22 -19.57 24.06 -0.10
N LYS A 23 -20.30 22.98 0.19
CA LYS A 23 -19.94 22.07 1.27
C LYS A 23 -18.63 21.35 0.92
N ASP A 24 -17.78 21.16 1.92
CA ASP A 24 -16.47 20.51 1.75
C ASP A 24 -16.52 19.14 1.06
N LYS A 25 -17.57 18.36 1.37
CA LYS A 25 -17.81 17.06 0.72
C LYS A 25 -18.14 17.20 -0.77
N ASP A 26 -19.11 18.05 -1.11
CA ASP A 26 -19.55 18.24 -2.49
C ASP A 26 -18.39 18.76 -3.36
N TRP A 27 -17.58 19.67 -2.81
CA TRP A 27 -16.37 20.15 -3.50
C TRP A 27 -15.34 19.04 -3.71
N SER A 28 -15.12 18.18 -2.71
CA SER A 28 -14.18 17.06 -2.82
C SER A 28 -14.62 16.08 -3.89
N ASP A 29 -15.90 15.71 -3.90
CA ASP A 29 -16.44 14.72 -4.83
C ASP A 29 -16.49 15.27 -6.28
N GLU A 30 -16.86 16.54 -6.47
CA GLU A 30 -17.09 17.11 -7.81
C GLU A 30 -15.86 17.76 -8.45
N ILE A 31 -14.90 18.22 -7.64
CA ILE A 31 -13.78 19.03 -8.12
C ILE A 31 -12.44 18.42 -7.69
N GLY A 32 -12.27 18.21 -6.39
CA GLY A 32 -11.02 17.73 -5.82
C GLY A 32 -10.62 16.37 -6.37
N GLU A 33 -11.50 15.38 -6.25
CA GLU A 33 -11.24 13.99 -6.65
C GLU A 33 -11.04 13.84 -8.16
N PRO A 34 -11.88 14.42 -9.04
CA PRO A 34 -11.62 14.39 -10.48
C PRO A 34 -10.27 14.98 -10.89
N TRP A 35 -9.83 16.09 -10.27
CA TRP A 35 -8.50 16.63 -10.52
C TRP A 35 -7.42 15.67 -10.03
N ALA A 36 -7.61 15.11 -8.84
CA ALA A 36 -6.69 14.20 -8.23
C ALA A 36 -6.50 12.95 -9.14
N ILE A 37 -7.58 12.34 -9.65
CA ILE A 37 -7.53 11.24 -10.63
C ILE A 37 -6.76 11.64 -11.89
N ALA A 38 -7.00 12.84 -12.42
CA ALA A 38 -6.28 13.35 -13.59
C ALA A 38 -4.78 13.54 -13.31
N MET A 39 -4.41 13.96 -12.10
CA MET A 39 -3.01 14.04 -11.66
C MET A 39 -2.38 12.65 -11.58
N THR A 40 -3.08 11.65 -11.03
CA THR A 40 -2.62 10.25 -11.03
C THR A 40 -2.37 9.76 -12.45
N ALA A 41 -3.29 9.98 -13.39
CA ALA A 41 -3.12 9.58 -14.78
C ALA A 41 -1.89 10.25 -15.44
N ALA A 42 -1.66 11.54 -15.17
CA ALA A 42 -0.49 12.26 -15.67
C ALA A 42 0.82 11.73 -15.07
N LEU A 43 0.84 11.42 -13.77
CA LEU A 43 1.99 10.82 -13.10
C LEU A 43 2.28 9.42 -13.66
N VAL A 44 1.25 8.58 -13.85
CA VAL A 44 1.39 7.24 -14.45
C VAL A 44 1.93 7.33 -15.86
N GLY A 45 1.44 8.26 -16.68
CA GLY A 45 1.97 8.50 -18.03
C GLY A 45 3.46 8.88 -18.03
N ARG A 46 3.95 9.54 -16.98
CA ARG A 46 5.34 10.01 -16.86
C ARG A 46 6.29 9.01 -16.21
N TYR A 47 5.84 8.32 -15.17
CA TYR A 47 6.67 7.50 -14.30
C TYR A 47 6.33 6.00 -14.35
N GLY A 48 5.21 5.63 -14.97
CA GLY A 48 4.69 4.28 -15.03
C GLY A 48 3.75 3.93 -13.87
N PRO A 49 3.20 2.69 -13.88
CA PRO A 49 2.13 2.28 -12.97
C PRO A 49 2.49 2.30 -11.48
N TRP A 50 3.78 2.21 -11.12
CA TRP A 50 4.18 2.16 -9.70
C TRP A 50 3.70 3.37 -8.90
N VAL A 51 3.45 4.51 -9.54
CA VAL A 51 3.11 5.77 -8.85
C VAL A 51 1.66 5.82 -8.37
N THR A 52 0.80 4.86 -8.75
CA THR A 52 -0.65 4.90 -8.42
C THR A 52 -0.96 5.01 -6.93
N GLY A 53 -0.10 4.48 -6.06
CA GLY A 53 -0.25 4.55 -4.61
C GLY A 53 0.12 5.88 -3.96
N TRP A 54 0.48 6.93 -4.72
CA TRP A 54 0.91 8.22 -4.15
C TRP A 54 -0.14 8.90 -3.26
N ARG A 55 -1.43 8.56 -3.41
CA ARG A 55 -2.55 9.12 -2.65
C ARG A 55 -3.13 8.17 -1.60
N TRP A 56 -2.52 7.01 -1.40
CA TRP A 56 -2.93 6.05 -0.37
C TRP A 56 -2.60 6.61 1.00
N ALA A 57 -3.48 7.48 1.48
CA ALA A 57 -3.32 8.26 2.68
C ALA A 57 -3.61 7.45 3.96
N LEU A 58 -3.12 7.93 5.09
CA LEU A 58 -3.42 7.37 6.41
C LEU A 58 -4.90 7.58 6.80
N GLY A 59 -5.54 6.54 7.35
CA GLY A 59 -6.86 6.61 7.99
C GLY A 59 -7.98 7.13 7.07
N GLU A 60 -9.09 7.63 7.64
CA GLU A 60 -10.31 8.16 6.97
C GLU A 60 -10.05 9.35 6.01
N SER A 61 -9.19 9.13 5.05
CA SER A 61 -8.57 10.00 4.09
C SER A 61 -8.80 9.40 2.71
N ASP A 62 -8.50 10.14 1.63
CA ASP A 62 -8.75 9.82 0.21
C ASP A 62 -9.06 8.33 -0.10
N LEU A 63 -8.02 7.51 -0.31
CA LEU A 63 -8.16 6.07 -0.57
C LEU A 63 -8.05 5.19 0.69
N ASP A 64 -7.81 5.79 1.87
CA ASP A 64 -7.68 5.16 3.19
C ASP A 64 -6.59 4.06 3.29
N GLY A 65 -6.24 3.67 4.52
CA GLY A 65 -5.40 2.49 4.85
C GLY A 65 -3.97 2.49 4.36
N GLY A 66 -3.54 3.58 3.72
CA GLY A 66 -2.28 3.64 3.04
C GLY A 66 -1.16 4.24 3.88
N PRO A 67 0.09 4.14 3.38
CA PRO A 67 1.27 4.58 4.13
C PRO A 67 1.61 6.06 3.90
N VAL A 68 0.93 6.78 3.00
CA VAL A 68 1.31 8.15 2.64
C VAL A 68 0.77 9.14 3.67
N THR A 69 1.65 10.01 4.20
CA THR A 69 1.30 11.01 5.21
C THR A 69 1.26 12.43 4.65
N ALA A 70 1.99 12.68 3.56
CA ALA A 70 2.01 13.98 2.89
C ALA A 70 0.66 14.33 2.25
N TRP A 71 -0.16 13.32 1.90
CA TRP A 71 -1.50 13.49 1.37
C TRP A 71 -2.53 13.00 2.38
N CYS A 72 -3.63 13.74 2.54
CA CYS A 72 -4.77 13.34 3.37
C CYS A 72 -5.98 13.11 2.46
N CYS A 73 -6.72 14.16 2.12
CA CYS A 73 -7.84 14.08 1.18
C CYS A 73 -7.85 15.31 0.28
N PRO A 74 -8.59 15.28 -0.85
CA PRO A 74 -8.64 16.41 -1.76
C PRO A 74 -8.96 17.73 -1.04
N ARG A 75 -9.89 17.74 -0.08
CA ARG A 75 -10.25 18.95 0.69
C ARG A 75 -9.09 19.58 1.45
N HIS A 76 -8.30 18.76 2.14
CA HIS A 76 -7.27 19.26 3.06
C HIS A 76 -5.91 19.43 2.38
N SER A 77 -5.67 18.72 1.28
CA SER A 77 -4.40 18.74 0.57
C SER A 77 -4.36 19.71 -0.61
N ILE A 78 -5.51 20.09 -1.17
CA ILE A 78 -5.62 21.08 -2.24
C ILE A 78 -5.90 22.46 -1.64
N THR A 79 -4.95 23.37 -1.80
CA THR A 79 -5.04 24.74 -1.28
C THR A 79 -4.66 25.76 -2.37
N SER A 80 -3.42 26.26 -2.37
CA SER A 80 -2.85 27.00 -3.49
C SER A 80 -2.23 26.06 -4.50
N ALA A 81 -2.11 26.49 -5.76
CA ALA A 81 -1.47 25.69 -6.81
C ALA A 81 -0.04 25.27 -6.40
N GLU A 82 0.75 26.19 -5.85
CA GLU A 82 2.13 25.89 -5.45
C GLU A 82 2.18 24.88 -4.31
N ALA A 83 1.42 25.12 -3.24
CA ALA A 83 1.39 24.22 -2.08
C ALA A 83 0.89 22.83 -2.46
N THR A 84 -0.19 22.76 -3.24
CA THR A 84 -0.76 21.49 -3.71
C THR A 84 0.25 20.67 -4.51
N LEU A 85 0.97 21.29 -5.44
CA LEU A 85 1.96 20.58 -6.26
C LEU A 85 3.18 20.15 -5.44
N ALA A 86 3.57 20.92 -4.42
CA ALA A 86 4.58 20.53 -3.45
C ALA A 86 4.13 19.30 -2.64
N THR A 87 2.88 19.28 -2.19
CA THR A 87 2.26 18.14 -1.49
C THR A 87 2.26 16.89 -2.37
N VAL A 88 1.84 16.98 -3.64
CA VAL A 88 1.89 15.87 -4.61
C VAL A 88 3.33 15.36 -4.77
N ALA A 89 4.30 16.26 -4.94
CA ALA A 89 5.70 15.86 -5.09
C ALA A 89 6.25 15.14 -3.83
N ALA A 90 5.87 15.61 -2.64
CA ALA A 90 6.24 14.98 -1.38
C ALA A 90 5.61 13.58 -1.26
N ALA A 91 4.32 13.46 -1.55
CA ALA A 91 3.57 12.20 -1.50
C ALA A 91 4.12 11.14 -2.47
N VAL A 92 4.51 11.54 -3.68
CA VAL A 92 5.17 10.63 -4.65
C VAL A 92 6.53 10.16 -4.14
N CYS A 93 7.33 11.04 -3.55
CA CYS A 93 8.62 10.66 -2.97
C CYS A 93 8.46 9.73 -1.76
N GLU A 94 7.48 10.01 -0.90
CA GLU A 94 7.16 9.20 0.26
C GLU A 94 6.69 7.80 -0.14
N TRP A 95 5.78 7.72 -1.12
CA TRP A 95 5.33 6.46 -1.70
C TRP A 95 6.49 5.65 -2.29
N ARG A 96 7.37 6.30 -3.06
CA ARG A 96 8.58 5.65 -3.60
C ARG A 96 9.47 5.11 -2.50
N THR A 97 9.68 5.89 -1.45
CA THR A 97 10.54 5.51 -0.31
C THR A 97 9.97 4.28 0.39
N TRP A 98 8.65 4.21 0.55
CA TRP A 98 7.96 3.05 1.08
C TRP A 98 8.12 1.81 0.19
N LEU A 99 7.94 1.93 -1.13
CA LEU A 99 8.15 0.82 -2.06
C LEU A 99 9.60 0.31 -2.06
N GLU A 100 10.57 1.22 -2.00
CA GLU A 100 11.99 0.85 -1.92
C GLU A 100 12.32 0.16 -0.58
N ASP A 101 11.67 0.55 0.52
CA ASP A 101 11.80 -0.14 1.81
C ASP A 101 11.20 -1.55 1.78
N LEU A 102 10.00 -1.70 1.22
CA LEU A 102 9.38 -3.01 1.02
C LEU A 102 10.24 -3.93 0.16
N ALA A 103 10.80 -3.42 -0.95
CA ALA A 103 11.70 -4.19 -1.79
C ALA A 103 12.94 -4.69 -1.02
N ARG A 104 13.54 -3.84 -0.16
CA ARG A 104 14.66 -4.25 0.71
C ARG A 104 14.24 -5.31 1.72
N ARG A 105 13.03 -5.22 2.29
CA ARG A 105 12.52 -6.24 3.22
C ARG A 105 12.27 -7.56 2.51
N PHE A 106 11.70 -7.54 1.31
CA PHE A 106 11.48 -8.75 0.51
C PHE A 106 12.80 -9.45 0.20
N ALA A 107 13.84 -8.69 -0.16
CA ALA A 107 15.17 -9.22 -0.46
C ALA A 107 15.89 -9.86 0.74
N GLN A 108 15.41 -9.68 1.97
CA GLN A 108 15.95 -10.39 3.14
C GLN A 108 15.48 -11.85 3.21
N TYR A 109 14.38 -12.17 2.54
CA TYR A 109 13.72 -13.48 2.61
C TYR A 109 13.65 -14.20 1.26
N LEU A 110 13.78 -13.45 0.15
CA LEU A 110 13.67 -13.97 -1.21
C LEU A 110 14.96 -13.76 -2.03
N PRO A 111 15.33 -14.73 -2.90
CA PRO A 111 14.70 -16.04 -3.04
C PRO A 111 14.98 -16.92 -1.81
N THR A 112 14.06 -17.82 -1.50
CA THR A 112 14.25 -18.74 -0.36
C THR A 112 15.41 -19.69 -0.61
N PRO A 113 16.23 -20.03 0.40
CA PRO A 113 17.31 -21.01 0.25
C PRO A 113 16.77 -22.39 -0.17
N VAL A 114 17.57 -23.12 -0.96
CA VAL A 114 17.17 -24.40 -1.57
C VAL A 114 17.31 -25.63 -0.65
N ASP A 115 18.03 -25.49 0.47
CA ASP A 115 18.41 -26.61 1.35
C ASP A 115 17.68 -26.59 2.71
N LEU A 116 16.55 -25.89 2.81
CA LEU A 116 15.73 -25.89 4.03
C LEU A 116 14.82 -27.11 4.07
N THR A 117 14.66 -27.68 5.26
CA THR A 117 13.57 -28.62 5.53
C THR A 117 12.21 -27.91 5.40
N HIS A 118 11.13 -28.69 5.31
CA HIS A 118 9.78 -28.13 5.26
C HIS A 118 9.50 -27.21 6.46
N ASP A 119 9.83 -27.66 7.67
CA ASP A 119 9.58 -26.89 8.90
C ASP A 119 10.42 -25.60 8.94
N GLU A 120 11.71 -25.66 8.58
CA GLU A 120 12.56 -24.45 8.51
C GLU A 120 12.06 -23.46 7.46
N LEU A 121 11.53 -23.95 6.34
CA LEU A 121 10.96 -23.09 5.30
C LEU A 121 9.66 -22.42 5.80
N VAL A 122 8.80 -23.16 6.51
CA VAL A 122 7.59 -22.61 7.15
C VAL A 122 7.97 -21.54 8.17
N ASP A 123 8.97 -21.78 9.02
CA ASP A 123 9.44 -20.82 10.02
C ASP A 123 10.01 -19.55 9.37
N LEU A 124 10.80 -19.68 8.30
CA LEU A 124 11.31 -18.54 7.54
C LEU A 124 10.18 -17.68 6.96
N TRP A 125 9.18 -18.32 6.36
CA TRP A 125 8.02 -17.63 5.80
C TRP A 125 7.17 -16.95 6.87
N ALA A 126 6.94 -17.61 8.01
CA ALA A 126 6.21 -17.03 9.12
C ALA A 126 6.94 -15.79 9.66
N LEU A 127 8.26 -15.86 9.81
CA LEU A 127 9.08 -14.71 10.21
C LEU A 127 8.97 -13.56 9.19
N ALA A 128 9.07 -13.85 7.90
CA ALA A 128 8.97 -12.85 6.84
C ALA A 128 7.61 -12.13 6.87
N ILE A 129 6.52 -12.91 6.93
CA ILE A 129 5.15 -12.38 6.94
C ILE A 129 4.89 -11.55 8.20
N ALA A 130 5.32 -12.03 9.37
CA ALA A 130 5.18 -11.28 10.62
C ALA A 130 5.95 -9.95 10.56
N HIS A 131 7.19 -9.95 10.07
CA HIS A 131 7.97 -8.72 9.88
C HIS A 131 7.32 -7.72 8.93
N LEU A 132 6.69 -8.19 7.85
CA LEU A 132 5.97 -7.33 6.92
C LEU A 132 4.73 -6.72 7.57
N ILE A 133 3.90 -7.53 8.25
CA ILE A 133 2.70 -7.07 8.95
C ILE A 133 3.08 -5.99 9.98
N THR A 134 4.10 -6.24 10.81
CA THR A 134 4.57 -5.27 11.80
C THR A 134 5.00 -3.96 11.16
N ALA A 135 5.80 -4.01 10.08
CA ALA A 135 6.25 -2.81 9.38
C ALA A 135 5.09 -2.01 8.77
N ILE A 136 4.05 -2.69 8.29
CA ILE A 136 2.84 -2.06 7.74
C ILE A 136 2.06 -1.38 8.86
N VAL A 137 1.81 -2.10 9.97
CA VAL A 137 1.12 -1.55 11.16
C VAL A 137 1.83 -0.30 11.68
N GLU A 138 3.15 -0.34 11.83
CA GLU A 138 3.96 0.81 12.23
C GLU A 138 3.85 1.97 11.24
N ARG A 139 3.84 1.66 9.94
CA ARG A 139 3.80 2.68 8.89
C ARG A 139 2.44 3.37 8.77
N THR A 140 1.37 2.61 8.97
CA THR A 140 -0.02 3.07 8.80
C THR A 140 -0.67 3.49 10.12
N ASP A 141 0.04 3.36 11.25
CA ASP A 141 -0.46 3.55 12.62
C ASP A 141 -1.73 2.71 12.92
N ALA A 142 -1.87 1.56 12.23
CA ALA A 142 -3.10 0.77 12.18
C ALA A 142 -4.39 1.60 11.99
N GLY A 143 -4.32 2.68 11.20
CA GLY A 143 -5.45 3.57 10.94
C GLY A 143 -6.63 2.90 10.21
N GLY A 144 -7.57 3.71 9.76
CA GLY A 144 -8.64 3.27 8.83
C GLY A 144 -8.14 2.27 7.79
N ALA A 145 -8.85 1.16 7.55
CA ALA A 145 -8.61 0.21 6.46
C ALA A 145 -7.17 -0.32 6.24
N TRP A 146 -6.25 -0.20 7.21
CA TRP A 146 -4.83 -0.56 7.08
C TRP A 146 -4.60 -2.00 6.59
N TYR A 147 -5.53 -2.89 6.96
CA TYR A 147 -5.51 -4.29 6.59
C TYR A 147 -5.65 -4.54 5.08
N LEU A 148 -6.27 -3.63 4.33
CA LEU A 148 -6.35 -3.72 2.86
C LEU A 148 -5.00 -3.45 2.21
N HIS A 149 -4.26 -2.46 2.72
CA HIS A 149 -2.87 -2.23 2.31
C HIS A 149 -1.98 -3.39 2.75
N CYS A 150 -2.23 -3.96 3.93
CA CYS A 150 -1.53 -5.16 4.40
C CYS A 150 -1.71 -6.33 3.43
N ALA A 151 -2.95 -6.65 3.05
CA ALA A 151 -3.26 -7.69 2.07
C ALA A 151 -2.57 -7.42 0.72
N THR A 152 -2.56 -6.16 0.27
CA THR A 152 -1.89 -5.75 -0.98
C THR A 152 -0.38 -6.03 -0.94
N VAL A 153 0.29 -5.62 0.14
CA VAL A 153 1.75 -5.82 0.29
C VAL A 153 2.09 -7.30 0.41
N LEU A 154 1.30 -8.08 1.13
CA LEU A 154 1.47 -9.53 1.20
C LEU A 154 1.28 -10.17 -0.19
N GLY A 155 0.28 -9.74 -0.96
CA GLY A 155 0.09 -10.18 -2.34
C GLY A 155 1.32 -9.91 -3.22
N TRP A 156 1.94 -8.73 -3.11
CA TRP A 156 3.18 -8.42 -3.82
C TRP A 156 4.34 -9.31 -3.39
N PHE A 157 4.49 -9.58 -2.10
CA PHE A 157 5.53 -10.47 -1.59
C PHE A 157 5.38 -11.89 -2.16
N LEU A 158 4.15 -12.42 -2.17
CA LEU A 158 3.83 -13.71 -2.77
C LEU A 158 4.07 -13.72 -4.29
N ALA A 159 3.74 -12.64 -4.98
CA ALA A 159 3.98 -12.51 -6.41
C ALA A 159 5.48 -12.54 -6.75
N VAL A 160 6.32 -11.85 -5.96
CA VAL A 160 7.79 -11.89 -6.13
C VAL A 160 8.33 -13.30 -5.86
N ALA A 161 7.72 -14.05 -4.96
CA ALA A 161 8.05 -15.45 -4.70
C ALA A 161 7.51 -16.44 -5.75
N GLY A 162 6.77 -15.96 -6.76
CA GLY A 162 6.26 -16.79 -7.85
C GLY A 162 4.93 -17.49 -7.59
N VAL A 163 4.20 -17.13 -6.53
CA VAL A 163 2.85 -17.65 -6.26
C VAL A 163 1.87 -17.07 -7.28
N ALA A 164 0.99 -17.90 -7.85
CA ALA A 164 -0.01 -17.47 -8.83
C ALA A 164 -1.06 -16.50 -8.23
N PRO A 165 -1.50 -15.44 -8.95
CA PRO A 165 -2.43 -14.43 -8.44
C PRO A 165 -3.73 -15.00 -7.86
N GLU A 166 -4.31 -16.02 -8.51
CA GLU A 166 -5.57 -16.64 -8.08
C GLU A 166 -5.43 -17.35 -6.72
N ARG A 167 -4.20 -17.76 -6.38
CA ARG A 167 -3.88 -18.38 -5.10
C ARG A 167 -3.58 -17.35 -4.03
N GLN A 168 -2.91 -16.25 -4.37
CA GLN A 168 -2.53 -15.19 -3.43
C GLN A 168 -3.74 -14.69 -2.63
N GLU A 169 -4.80 -14.25 -3.33
CA GLU A 169 -6.01 -13.72 -2.71
C GLU A 169 -6.65 -14.76 -1.79
N SER A 170 -6.86 -15.98 -2.29
CA SER A 170 -7.47 -17.06 -1.51
C SER A 170 -6.70 -17.42 -0.23
N MET A 171 -5.36 -17.37 -0.26
CA MET A 171 -4.52 -17.68 0.89
C MET A 171 -4.51 -16.54 1.91
N ILE A 172 -4.43 -15.29 1.44
CA ILE A 172 -4.47 -14.11 2.30
C ILE A 172 -5.82 -14.03 3.00
N ASP A 173 -6.92 -14.15 2.26
CA ASP A 173 -8.27 -14.16 2.82
C ASP A 173 -8.47 -15.27 3.85
N ALA A 174 -7.99 -16.49 3.55
CA ALA A 174 -8.09 -17.60 4.49
C ALA A 174 -7.24 -17.40 5.77
N ALA A 175 -6.11 -16.70 5.68
CA ALA A 175 -5.26 -16.40 6.82
C ALA A 175 -5.81 -15.25 7.69
N VAL A 176 -6.46 -14.29 7.04
CA VAL A 176 -6.90 -13.02 7.63
C VAL A 176 -8.37 -13.02 8.05
N ALA A 177 -9.23 -13.85 7.42
CA ALA A 177 -10.70 -13.93 7.56
C ALA A 177 -11.32 -13.27 8.80
N GLY A 178 -11.55 -11.94 8.74
CA GLY A 178 -12.22 -11.16 9.79
C GLY A 178 -11.45 -11.03 11.11
N ARG A 179 -10.17 -11.37 11.13
CA ARG A 179 -9.30 -11.30 12.30
C ARG A 179 -8.77 -9.89 12.56
N TRP A 180 -8.75 -9.04 11.54
CA TRP A 180 -8.24 -7.67 11.64
C TRP A 180 -9.37 -6.67 11.79
N GLU A 181 -9.13 -5.66 12.62
CA GLU A 181 -10.05 -4.57 12.86
C GLU A 181 -9.41 -3.25 12.40
N SER A 182 -10.25 -2.36 11.87
CA SER A 182 -9.84 -0.99 11.55
C SER A 182 -9.49 -0.24 12.82
N TRP A 183 -8.59 0.74 12.76
CA TRP A 183 -8.22 1.60 13.90
C TRP A 183 -7.63 0.88 15.11
N THR A 184 -7.24 -0.38 14.94
CA THR A 184 -6.74 -1.22 16.04
C THR A 184 -5.51 -1.95 15.56
N ALA A 185 -4.37 -1.66 16.19
CA ALA A 185 -3.17 -2.44 15.99
C ALA A 185 -3.40 -3.88 16.50
N PRO A 186 -3.11 -4.91 15.69
CA PRO A 186 -3.27 -6.29 16.12
C PRO A 186 -2.28 -6.59 17.25
N HIS A 187 -2.71 -7.37 18.23
CA HIS A 187 -1.78 -7.90 19.22
C HIS A 187 -0.75 -8.84 18.57
N GLU A 188 0.46 -8.89 19.12
CA GLU A 188 1.58 -9.69 18.60
C GLU A 188 1.20 -11.16 18.33
N GLN A 189 0.46 -11.78 19.25
CA GLN A 189 -0.01 -13.17 19.11
C GLN A 189 -0.89 -13.37 17.87
N LEU A 190 -1.68 -12.37 17.51
CA LEU A 190 -2.50 -12.42 16.31
C LEU A 190 -1.66 -12.31 15.04
N VAL A 191 -0.64 -11.44 15.05
CA VAL A 191 0.31 -11.32 13.94
C VAL A 191 1.03 -12.65 13.69
N VAL A 192 1.54 -13.28 14.76
CA VAL A 192 2.19 -14.60 14.69
C VAL A 192 1.23 -15.66 14.14
N ALA A 193 0.00 -15.75 14.67
CA ALA A 193 -0.97 -16.75 14.23
C ALA A 193 -1.40 -16.58 12.76
N VAL A 194 -1.51 -15.34 12.27
CA VAL A 194 -1.77 -15.06 10.85
C VAL A 194 -0.56 -15.43 9.99
N ALA A 195 0.65 -15.10 10.44
CA ALA A 195 1.89 -15.38 9.73
C ALA A 195 2.15 -16.88 9.58
N GLU A 196 2.01 -17.66 10.66
CA GLU A 196 2.14 -19.12 10.64
C GLU A 196 1.11 -19.77 9.71
N SER A 197 -0.15 -19.32 9.79
CA SER A 197 -1.25 -19.82 8.94
C SER A 197 -0.99 -19.57 7.45
N LEU A 198 -0.51 -18.38 7.09
CA LEU A 198 -0.18 -18.05 5.71
C LEU A 198 1.07 -18.78 5.23
N ALA A 199 2.11 -18.86 6.06
CA ALA A 199 3.36 -19.56 5.75
C ALA A 199 3.13 -21.03 5.39
N ALA A 200 2.36 -21.76 6.20
CA ALA A 200 2.04 -23.16 5.94
C ALA A 200 1.37 -23.36 4.57
N ARG A 201 0.48 -22.46 4.16
CA ARG A 201 -0.21 -22.50 2.87
C ARG A 201 0.71 -22.22 1.70
N VAL A 202 1.57 -21.21 1.84
CA VAL A 202 2.54 -20.83 0.81
C VAL A 202 3.52 -21.96 0.56
N VAL A 203 4.09 -22.53 1.61
CA VAL A 203 5.05 -23.63 1.47
C VAL A 203 4.39 -24.85 0.80
N GLN A 204 3.15 -25.17 1.19
CA GLN A 204 2.39 -26.23 0.54
C GLN A 204 2.20 -25.97 -0.97
N GLU A 205 1.82 -24.75 -1.36
CA GLU A 205 1.61 -24.36 -2.76
C GLU A 205 2.90 -24.41 -3.60
N LEU A 206 4.02 -23.91 -3.05
CA LEU A 206 5.31 -23.93 -3.72
C LEU A 206 5.83 -25.36 -3.94
N GLN A 207 5.57 -26.27 -3.00
CA GLN A 207 5.92 -27.69 -3.15
C GLN A 207 5.06 -28.38 -4.22
N ILE A 208 3.75 -28.10 -4.29
CA ILE A 208 2.88 -28.63 -5.34
C ILE A 208 3.36 -28.18 -6.72
N SER A 209 3.73 -26.90 -6.84
CA SER A 209 4.19 -26.29 -8.10
C SER A 209 5.56 -26.82 -8.55
N ALA A 210 6.40 -27.31 -7.64
CA ALA A 210 7.70 -27.90 -7.96
C ALA A 210 7.60 -29.36 -8.49
N ILE A 211 6.46 -30.03 -8.26
CA ILE A 211 6.22 -31.44 -8.63
C ILE A 211 5.48 -31.56 -9.98
N CYS A 212 4.78 -30.50 -10.41
CA CYS A 212 3.99 -30.46 -11.64
C CYS A 212 4.78 -29.86 -12.82
#